data_AF-A0A5N6X5U2-F1
#
_entry.id   AF-A0A5N6X5U2-F1
#
_cell.length_a   1.000
_cell.length_b   1.000
_cell.length_c   1.000
_cell.angle_alpha   90.00
_cell.angle_beta   90.00
_cell.angle_gamma   90.00
#
_symmetry.space_group_name_H-M   'P 1'
#
loop_
_entity.id
_entity.type
_entity.pdbx_description
1 polymer ?
#
loop_
_entity_poly.entity_id
_entity_poly.type
_entity_poly.pdbx_seq_one_letter_code
_entity_poly.pdbx_strand_id
1 'polypeptide(L)'
;MASTYPDGIFDSLGKFYVSVAIVWTVALLVGSVFLVLHRHEQCIRIRNLPLALSAVSCLHIYWILCMLAYTMAGAYPCGVEYWIMSIYLPLGIALFQANSMQLLSVSGIQEKMLHTAHQPQRASYSVGSKGLNEYWRQWKQMNLVHRTEVAIAVGMAVQLCLSLSIYLASRKFHSFGSFSEHGSLAECRRGPEWIPSILWQLFWSWIFAPCILWKIRKIREIHYWRLQITICVIAALPGSPLWFIALNSTAGPWLTINRYWVPALWFAPGIIAMEGVTIFFPCYELIVARKQRDRILGEIRAWNEKKGRDSESDSGTSRSQAGSSRSNELYTIKALEKCLSEDSHALLRFAAVKEFSGENIIFLNYVRDWKATWARINAKNPEYDWNRDPQYHRLYFFKIAVEIYSACVNLKTAEFPINVESRIYSALTTMFGEAVQCSGRRVSRGAATHMEEDTRALCLDENPYVSQSIMQIKSRVPDSVVVPSNFDISVFDEAEKSILALVFTNTWPKFIDSSSDDLSITF
;
A
#
# COMPACT_ATOMS: atom_id res chain seq x y z
N MET A 1 -33.56 -20.48 -27.03
CA MET A 1 -34.62 -19.67 -27.67
C MET A 1 -33.93 -18.51 -28.38
N ALA A 2 -34.03 -18.46 -29.71
CA ALA A 2 -33.56 -17.31 -30.48
C ALA A 2 -34.42 -16.09 -30.12
N SER A 3 -33.78 -14.94 -29.88
CA SER A 3 -34.44 -13.67 -29.57
C SER A 3 -35.33 -13.23 -30.73
N THR A 4 -36.57 -12.85 -30.45
CA THR A 4 -37.55 -12.28 -31.39
C THR A 4 -37.30 -10.80 -31.73
N TYR A 5 -36.23 -10.19 -31.22
CA TYR A 5 -35.88 -8.78 -31.46
C TYR A 5 -34.49 -8.68 -32.10
N PRO A 6 -34.39 -8.60 -33.44
CA PRO A 6 -33.12 -8.45 -34.14
C PRO A 6 -32.41 -7.12 -33.86
N ASP A 7 -33.13 -6.10 -33.37
CA ASP A 7 -32.62 -4.72 -33.16
C ASP A 7 -32.25 -4.38 -31.71
N GLY A 8 -32.16 -5.39 -30.82
CA GLY A 8 -31.91 -5.18 -29.39
C GLY A 8 -33.19 -4.86 -28.60
N ILE A 9 -33.11 -5.01 -27.28
CA ILE A 9 -34.23 -4.76 -26.35
C ILE A 9 -33.95 -3.44 -25.60
N PHE A 10 -34.65 -2.37 -25.99
CA PHE A 10 -34.53 -1.06 -25.34
C PHE A 10 -35.82 -0.64 -24.63
N ASP A 11 -36.32 -1.55 -23.79
CA ASP A 11 -37.47 -1.33 -22.93
C ASP A 11 -37.10 -0.54 -21.66
N SER A 12 -38.05 -0.37 -20.73
CA SER A 12 -37.81 0.35 -19.48
C SER A 12 -36.68 -0.26 -18.64
N LEU A 13 -36.49 -1.58 -18.70
CA LEU A 13 -35.41 -2.27 -17.98
C LEU A 13 -34.05 -2.01 -18.64
N GLY A 14 -33.97 -2.06 -19.97
CA GLY A 14 -32.77 -1.67 -20.71
C GLY A 14 -32.35 -0.23 -20.43
N LYS A 15 -33.31 0.71 -20.43
CA LYS A 15 -33.08 2.12 -20.06
C LYS A 15 -32.56 2.25 -18.63
N PHE A 16 -33.09 1.45 -17.70
CA PHE A 16 -32.62 1.43 -16.31
C PHE A 16 -31.15 0.98 -16.23
N TYR A 17 -30.78 -0.13 -16.86
CA TYR A 17 -29.39 -0.61 -16.84
C TYR A 17 -28.40 0.41 -17.44
N VAL A 18 -28.76 1.02 -18.57
CA VAL A 18 -27.94 2.07 -19.20
C VAL A 18 -27.82 3.30 -18.30
N SER A 19 -28.91 3.71 -17.65
CA SER A 19 -28.90 4.85 -16.72
C SER A 19 -28.00 4.59 -15.52
N VAL A 20 -28.08 3.39 -14.93
CA VAL A 20 -27.20 2.96 -13.83
C VAL A 20 -25.74 2.95 -14.29
N ALA A 21 -25.48 2.46 -15.51
CA ALA A 21 -24.14 2.46 -16.09
C ALA A 21 -23.55 3.87 -16.19
N ILE A 22 -24.30 4.82 -16.76
CA ILE A 22 -23.87 6.22 -16.90
C ILE A 22 -23.60 6.86 -15.54
N VAL A 23 -24.54 6.74 -14.60
CA VAL A 23 -24.41 7.35 -13.26
C VAL A 23 -23.19 6.80 -12.52
N TRP A 24 -22.98 5.48 -12.58
CA TRP A 24 -21.85 4.85 -11.92
C TRP A 24 -20.50 5.22 -12.57
N THR A 25 -20.44 5.26 -13.91
CA THR A 25 -19.24 5.73 -14.63
C THR A 25 -18.87 7.16 -14.24
N VAL A 26 -19.85 8.08 -14.20
CA VAL A 26 -19.59 9.47 -13.80
C VAL A 26 -19.08 9.55 -12.36
N ALA A 27 -19.69 8.79 -11.44
CA ALA A 27 -19.27 8.77 -10.04
C ALA A 27 -17.81 8.27 -9.89
N LEU A 28 -17.46 7.19 -10.60
CA LEU A 28 -16.09 6.66 -10.59
C LEU A 28 -15.10 7.64 -11.21
N LEU A 29 -15.43 8.28 -12.33
CA LEU A 29 -14.55 9.27 -12.97
C LEU A 29 -14.27 10.45 -12.03
N VAL A 30 -15.29 10.99 -11.36
CA VAL A 30 -15.12 12.07 -10.37
C VAL A 30 -14.20 11.62 -9.24
N GLY A 31 -14.42 10.41 -8.69
CA GLY A 31 -13.57 9.84 -7.64
C GLY A 31 -12.13 9.62 -8.11
N SER A 32 -11.92 9.05 -9.29
CA SER A 32 -10.60 8.83 -9.87
C SER A 32 -9.84 10.14 -10.11
N VAL A 33 -10.50 11.17 -10.65
CA VAL A 33 -9.91 12.50 -10.83
C VAL A 33 -9.51 13.09 -9.48
N PHE A 34 -10.37 13.00 -8.46
CA PHE A 34 -10.06 13.46 -7.11
C PHE A 34 -8.80 12.79 -6.55
N LEU A 35 -8.64 11.46 -6.74
CA LEU A 35 -7.44 10.74 -6.29
C LEU A 35 -6.19 11.14 -7.06
N VAL A 36 -6.29 11.34 -8.38
CA VAL A 36 -5.14 11.74 -9.22
C VAL A 36 -4.65 13.14 -8.83
N LEU A 37 -5.55 14.08 -8.58
CA LEU A 37 -5.19 15.44 -8.13
C LEU A 37 -4.49 15.43 -6.77
N HIS A 38 -4.85 14.49 -5.90
CA HIS A 38 -4.31 14.37 -4.54
C HIS A 38 -3.30 13.22 -4.36
N ARG A 39 -2.75 12.68 -5.45
CA ARG A 39 -1.85 11.51 -5.43
C ARG A 39 -0.59 11.65 -4.57
N HIS A 40 -0.22 12.88 -4.23
CA HIS A 40 0.95 13.19 -3.42
C HIS A 40 0.72 13.01 -1.91
N GLU A 41 -0.53 12.89 -1.48
CA GLU A 41 -0.91 12.62 -0.08
C GLU A 41 -0.52 11.19 0.32
N GLN A 42 0.00 11.01 1.54
CA GLN A 42 0.54 9.73 1.99
C GLN A 42 -0.48 8.59 1.91
N CYS A 43 -1.72 8.81 2.35
CA CYS A 43 -2.80 7.82 2.32
C CYS A 43 -3.14 7.30 0.92
N ILE A 44 -2.93 8.11 -0.12
CA ILE A 44 -3.15 7.73 -1.52
C ILE A 44 -1.87 7.13 -2.12
N ARG A 45 -0.71 7.71 -1.80
CA ARG A 45 0.59 7.29 -2.33
C ARG A 45 0.91 5.83 -2.01
N ILE A 46 0.60 5.37 -0.80
CA ILE A 46 0.86 3.98 -0.37
C ILE A 46 0.03 2.94 -1.14
N ARG A 47 -1.04 3.34 -1.84
CA ARG A 47 -1.99 2.44 -2.51
C ARG A 47 -1.63 2.06 -3.95
N ASN A 48 -0.54 2.60 -4.50
CA ASN A 48 -0.16 2.43 -5.91
C ASN A 48 -1.32 2.76 -6.87
N LEU A 49 -1.65 4.05 -6.95
CA LEU A 49 -2.79 4.56 -7.72
C LEU A 49 -2.82 4.11 -9.19
N PRO A 50 -1.70 4.08 -9.95
CA PRO A 50 -1.71 3.56 -11.33
C PRO A 50 -2.23 2.12 -11.44
N LEU A 51 -1.83 1.24 -10.51
CA LEU A 51 -2.29 -0.15 -10.48
C LEU A 51 -3.76 -0.24 -10.11
N ALA A 52 -4.21 0.54 -9.12
CA ALA A 52 -5.62 0.61 -8.71
C ALA A 52 -6.53 1.11 -9.85
N LEU A 53 -6.16 2.20 -10.53
CA LEU A 53 -6.94 2.76 -11.63
C LEU A 53 -6.95 1.83 -12.85
N SER A 54 -5.85 1.12 -13.11
CA SER A 54 -5.80 0.12 -14.19
C SER A 54 -6.75 -1.05 -13.91
N ALA A 55 -6.74 -1.57 -12.67
CA ALA A 55 -7.66 -2.62 -12.24
C ALA A 55 -9.13 -2.18 -12.35
N VAL A 56 -9.47 -1.00 -11.81
CA VAL A 56 -10.82 -0.42 -11.88
C VAL A 56 -11.24 -0.20 -13.32
N SER A 57 -10.38 0.33 -14.19
CA SER A 57 -10.71 0.56 -15.60
C SER A 57 -11.04 -0.74 -16.34
N CYS A 58 -10.24 -1.78 -16.16
CA CYS A 58 -10.50 -3.10 -16.75
C CYS A 58 -11.81 -3.71 -16.25
N LEU A 59 -12.04 -3.69 -14.93
CA LEU A 59 -13.29 -4.22 -14.35
C LEU A 59 -14.50 -3.41 -14.80
N HIS A 60 -14.37 -2.09 -14.94
CA HIS A 60 -15.46 -1.20 -15.31
C HIS A 60 -15.90 -1.36 -16.75
N ILE A 61 -14.96 -1.55 -17.67
CA ILE A 61 -15.29 -1.89 -19.06
C ILE A 61 -16.08 -3.20 -19.11
N TYR A 62 -15.64 -4.23 -18.38
CA TYR A 62 -16.38 -5.49 -18.32
C TYR A 62 -17.77 -5.32 -17.66
N TRP A 63 -17.86 -4.52 -16.60
CA TRP A 63 -19.13 -4.23 -15.95
C TRP A 63 -20.12 -3.52 -16.88
N ILE A 64 -19.66 -2.54 -17.66
CA ILE A 64 -20.48 -1.89 -18.70
C ILE A 64 -20.99 -2.93 -19.70
N LEU A 65 -20.12 -3.85 -20.15
CA LEU A 65 -20.54 -4.93 -21.05
C LEU A 65 -21.62 -5.82 -20.42
N CYS A 66 -21.53 -6.13 -19.12
CA CYS A 66 -22.57 -6.85 -18.39
C CYS A 66 -23.89 -6.08 -18.34
N MET A 67 -23.87 -4.77 -18.08
CA MET A 67 -25.06 -3.93 -18.02
C MET A 67 -25.74 -3.81 -19.39
N LEU A 68 -24.96 -3.77 -20.47
CA LEU A 68 -25.46 -3.70 -21.84
C LEU A 68 -25.87 -5.06 -22.41
N ALA A 69 -25.44 -6.18 -21.81
CA ALA A 69 -25.71 -7.53 -22.31
C ALA A 69 -27.20 -7.81 -22.54
N TYR A 70 -28.06 -7.30 -21.65
CA TYR A 70 -29.51 -7.38 -21.80
C TYR A 70 -30.00 -6.64 -23.05
N THR A 71 -29.56 -5.38 -23.23
CA THR A 71 -29.99 -4.54 -24.36
C THR A 71 -29.53 -5.10 -25.70
N MET A 72 -28.39 -5.78 -25.74
CA MET A 72 -27.85 -6.42 -26.94
C MET A 72 -28.59 -7.71 -27.33
N ALA A 73 -29.56 -8.19 -26.52
CA ALA A 73 -30.46 -9.29 -26.86
C ALA A 73 -29.79 -10.56 -27.43
N GLY A 74 -28.54 -10.85 -27.04
CA GLY A 74 -27.78 -12.01 -27.52
C GLY A 74 -27.09 -11.83 -28.88
N ALA A 75 -27.06 -10.62 -29.45
CA ALA A 75 -26.31 -10.28 -30.66
C ALA A 75 -24.77 -10.39 -30.49
N TYR A 76 -24.31 -10.59 -29.26
CA TYR A 76 -22.89 -10.70 -28.95
C TYR A 76 -22.29 -12.02 -29.49
N PRO A 77 -21.23 -11.99 -30.30
CA PRO A 77 -20.61 -13.21 -30.81
C PRO A 77 -20.01 -14.04 -29.67
N CYS A 78 -20.33 -15.33 -29.65
CA CYS A 78 -19.84 -16.27 -28.62
C CYS A 78 -18.31 -16.30 -28.52
N GLY A 79 -17.59 -16.19 -29.65
CA GLY A 79 -16.12 -16.12 -29.65
C GLY A 79 -15.57 -14.90 -28.90
N VAL A 80 -16.26 -13.75 -28.96
CA VAL A 80 -15.83 -12.55 -28.21
C VAL A 80 -16.08 -12.75 -26.72
N GLU A 81 -17.22 -13.34 -26.33
CA GLU A 81 -17.48 -13.70 -24.92
C GLU A 81 -16.41 -14.66 -24.38
N TYR A 82 -15.97 -15.62 -25.18
CA TYR A 82 -14.91 -16.55 -24.80
C TYR A 82 -13.62 -15.81 -24.43
N TRP A 83 -13.18 -14.86 -25.27
CA TRP A 83 -11.99 -14.05 -24.99
C TRP A 83 -12.17 -13.14 -23.77
N ILE A 84 -13.34 -12.54 -23.61
CA ILE A 84 -13.63 -11.69 -22.45
C ILE A 84 -13.54 -12.49 -21.15
N MET A 85 -14.21 -13.64 -21.09
CA MET A 85 -14.25 -14.46 -19.89
C MET A 85 -12.92 -15.17 -19.61
N SER A 86 -12.22 -15.57 -20.67
CA SER A 86 -10.98 -16.34 -20.55
C SER A 86 -9.74 -15.49 -20.41
N ILE A 87 -9.76 -14.18 -20.73
CA ILE A 87 -8.56 -13.32 -20.63
C ILE A 87 -8.89 -11.99 -19.96
N TYR A 88 -9.87 -11.25 -20.49
CA TYR A 88 -10.10 -9.86 -20.08
C TYR A 88 -10.55 -9.73 -18.62
N LEU A 89 -11.59 -10.45 -18.21
CA LEU A 89 -12.08 -10.44 -16.83
C LEU A 89 -11.02 -10.97 -15.85
N PRO A 90 -10.37 -12.13 -16.10
CA PRO A 90 -9.26 -12.61 -15.28
C PRO A 90 -8.12 -11.62 -15.12
N LEU A 91 -7.77 -10.88 -16.18
CA LEU A 91 -6.76 -9.82 -16.11
C LEU A 91 -7.18 -8.71 -15.14
N GLY A 92 -8.42 -8.23 -15.25
CA GLY A 92 -8.97 -7.21 -14.34
C GLY A 92 -8.94 -7.66 -12.88
N ILE A 93 -9.37 -8.91 -12.60
CA ILE A 93 -9.30 -9.51 -11.27
C ILE A 93 -7.85 -9.63 -10.80
N ALA A 94 -6.94 -10.09 -11.66
CA ALA A 94 -5.53 -10.25 -11.27
C ALA A 94 -4.87 -8.91 -10.94
N LEU A 95 -5.12 -7.85 -11.72
CA LEU A 95 -4.66 -6.49 -11.40
C LEU A 95 -5.23 -6.00 -10.06
N PHE A 96 -6.51 -6.27 -9.79
CA PHE A 96 -7.14 -5.94 -8.51
C PHE A 96 -6.49 -6.69 -7.33
N GLN A 97 -6.15 -7.96 -7.53
CA GLN A 97 -5.46 -8.78 -6.54
C GLN A 97 -4.01 -8.29 -6.31
N ALA A 98 -3.30 -7.88 -7.37
CA ALA A 98 -1.99 -7.24 -7.25
C ALA A 98 -2.07 -5.94 -6.43
N ASN A 99 -3.13 -5.13 -6.65
CA ASN A 99 -3.37 -3.95 -5.83
C ASN A 99 -3.66 -4.31 -4.36
N SER A 100 -4.44 -5.37 -4.12
CA SER A 100 -4.75 -5.84 -2.76
C SER A 100 -3.50 -6.35 -2.01
N MET A 101 -2.53 -6.92 -2.72
CA MET A 101 -1.26 -7.38 -2.15
C MET A 101 -0.33 -6.24 -1.69
N GLN A 102 -0.59 -5.00 -2.11
CA GLN A 102 0.16 -3.82 -1.63
C GLN A 102 0.07 -3.68 -0.11
N LEU A 103 -1.09 -3.94 0.50
CA LEU A 103 -1.26 -3.86 1.95
C LEU A 103 -0.25 -4.74 2.69
N LEU A 104 -0.10 -6.00 2.25
CA LEU A 104 0.81 -6.97 2.88
C LEU A 104 2.28 -6.58 2.66
N SER A 105 2.59 -5.98 1.50
CA SER A 105 3.93 -5.48 1.21
C SER A 105 4.29 -4.30 2.10
N VAL A 106 3.40 -3.30 2.20
CA VAL A 106 3.62 -2.10 3.02
C VAL A 106 3.70 -2.46 4.49
N SER A 107 2.79 -3.30 5.00
CA SER A 107 2.81 -3.74 6.39
C SER A 107 4.08 -4.51 6.73
N GLY A 108 4.53 -5.41 5.83
CA GLY A 108 5.75 -6.19 6.03
C GLY A 108 7.01 -5.32 6.07
N ILE A 109 7.11 -4.32 5.19
CA ILE A 109 8.22 -3.36 5.19
C ILE A 109 8.23 -2.56 6.50
N GLN A 110 7.07 -2.06 6.94
CA GLN A 110 6.96 -1.26 8.17
C GLN A 110 7.25 -2.10 9.43
N GLU A 111 6.79 -3.35 9.48
CA GLU A 111 7.10 -4.29 10.58
C GLU A 111 8.61 -4.62 10.63
N LYS A 112 9.23 -4.87 9.48
CA LYS A 112 10.68 -5.07 9.37
C LYS A 112 11.47 -3.85 9.83
N MET A 113 11.03 -2.64 9.47
CA MET A 113 11.66 -1.39 9.94
C MET A 113 11.54 -1.24 11.46
N LEU A 114 10.37 -1.57 12.02
CA LEU A 114 10.16 -1.59 13.47
C LEU A 114 11.11 -2.58 14.16
N HIS A 115 11.26 -3.80 13.64
CA HIS A 115 12.20 -4.80 14.19
C HIS A 115 13.66 -4.34 14.07
N THR A 116 14.04 -3.76 12.93
CA THR A 116 15.41 -3.26 12.70
C THR A 116 15.74 -2.09 13.63
N ALA A 117 14.77 -1.22 13.93
CA ALA A 117 14.92 -0.13 14.90
C ALA A 117 15.17 -0.67 16.32
N HIS A 118 14.56 -1.80 16.70
CA HIS A 118 14.80 -2.44 17.99
C HIS A 118 16.09 -3.25 18.06
N GLN A 119 16.55 -3.81 16.94
CA GLN A 119 17.72 -4.68 16.87
C GLN A 119 18.62 -4.36 15.66
N PRO A 120 19.49 -3.33 15.75
CA PRO A 120 20.49 -2.99 14.74
C PRO A 120 21.64 -4.00 14.59
N GLN A 121 21.64 -5.14 15.30
CA GLN A 121 22.80 -6.04 15.31
C GLN A 121 22.84 -7.08 14.18
N ARG A 122 23.93 -6.91 13.41
CA ARG A 122 24.65 -7.85 12.53
C ARG A 122 23.95 -8.24 11.24
N ALA A 123 24.40 -7.58 10.16
CA ALA A 123 24.66 -8.30 8.91
C ALA A 123 25.54 -9.52 9.22
N SER A 124 24.90 -10.67 9.44
CA SER A 124 25.57 -11.95 9.55
C SER A 124 26.01 -12.34 8.15
N TYR A 125 27.31 -12.21 7.89
CA TYR A 125 27.93 -12.72 6.67
C TYR A 125 28.02 -14.25 6.80
N SER A 126 27.08 -14.98 6.20
CA SER A 126 27.28 -16.40 5.92
C SER A 126 27.67 -16.60 4.47
N VAL A 127 28.75 -17.37 4.27
CA VAL A 127 29.37 -17.68 2.97
C VAL A 127 28.84 -19.04 2.52
N GLY A 128 28.14 -19.07 1.39
CA GLY A 128 27.66 -20.29 0.73
C GLY A 128 27.95 -20.23 -0.77
N SER A 129 28.34 -21.38 -1.34
CA SER A 129 28.90 -21.52 -2.68
C SER A 129 27.92 -21.24 -3.83
N LYS A 130 28.48 -20.92 -5.00
CA LYS A 130 27.74 -20.62 -6.24
C LYS A 130 27.21 -21.89 -6.89
N GLY A 131 25.92 -21.88 -7.26
CA GLY A 131 25.28 -22.87 -8.12
C GLY A 131 24.13 -22.24 -8.91
N LEU A 132 23.70 -22.93 -9.97
CA LEU A 132 22.79 -22.62 -11.10
C LEU A 132 21.48 -21.82 -10.87
N ASN A 133 21.22 -21.29 -9.68
CA ASN A 133 19.93 -20.79 -9.25
C ASN A 133 19.82 -19.26 -9.22
N GLU A 134 20.37 -18.58 -10.23
CA GLU A 134 20.45 -17.11 -10.28
C GLU A 134 19.05 -16.46 -10.46
N TYR A 135 18.21 -17.02 -11.32
CA TYR A 135 16.82 -16.57 -11.51
C TYR A 135 15.96 -16.74 -10.25
N TRP A 136 16.13 -17.84 -9.53
CA TRP A 136 15.39 -18.09 -8.30
C TRP A 136 15.88 -17.19 -7.15
N ARG A 137 17.17 -16.83 -7.16
CA ARG A 137 17.74 -15.83 -6.26
C ARG A 137 17.20 -14.43 -6.55
N GLN A 138 17.11 -14.07 -7.84
CA GLN A 138 16.55 -12.79 -8.29
C GLN A 138 15.05 -12.68 -7.98
N TRP A 139 14.29 -13.77 -8.15
CA TRP A 139 12.87 -13.86 -7.77
C TRP A 139 12.63 -13.65 -6.28
N LYS A 140 13.51 -14.17 -5.42
CA LYS A 140 13.43 -13.99 -3.96
C LYS A 140 13.83 -12.59 -3.49
N GLN A 141 14.52 -11.80 -4.31
CA GLN A 141 14.92 -10.43 -3.99
C GLN A 141 13.89 -9.38 -4.41
N MET A 142 12.84 -9.78 -5.13
CA MET A 142 11.78 -8.87 -5.59
C MET A 142 10.81 -8.52 -4.44
N ASN A 143 10.40 -7.25 -4.37
CA ASN A 143 9.29 -6.82 -3.51
C ASN A 143 8.06 -7.72 -3.72
N LEU A 144 7.31 -8.00 -2.65
CA LEU A 144 6.18 -8.93 -2.68
C LEU A 144 5.15 -8.59 -3.77
N VAL A 145 4.90 -7.29 -3.97
CA VAL A 145 4.06 -6.78 -5.06
C VAL A 145 4.63 -7.21 -6.41
N HIS A 146 5.90 -6.90 -6.67
CA HIS A 146 6.53 -7.17 -7.96
C HIS A 146 6.60 -8.68 -8.24
N ARG A 147 6.86 -9.49 -7.21
CA ARG A 147 6.77 -10.94 -7.30
C ARG A 147 5.36 -11.41 -7.68
N THR A 148 4.33 -10.77 -7.13
CA THR A 148 2.93 -11.08 -7.48
C THR A 148 2.62 -10.61 -8.90
N GLU A 149 3.07 -9.42 -9.32
CA GLU A 149 2.91 -8.91 -10.69
C GLU A 149 3.56 -9.84 -11.72
N VAL A 150 4.79 -10.30 -11.48
CA VAL A 150 5.47 -11.24 -12.38
C VAL A 150 4.75 -12.60 -12.38
N ALA A 151 4.31 -13.10 -11.22
CA ALA A 151 3.53 -14.34 -11.16
C ALA A 151 2.21 -14.23 -11.93
N ILE A 152 1.53 -13.08 -11.83
CA ILE A 152 0.33 -12.76 -12.61
C ILE A 152 0.67 -12.70 -14.10
N ALA A 153 1.74 -12.02 -14.51
CA ALA A 153 2.14 -11.92 -15.91
C ALA A 153 2.43 -13.30 -16.52
N VAL A 154 3.15 -14.17 -15.80
CA VAL A 154 3.40 -15.55 -16.20
C VAL A 154 2.09 -16.35 -16.28
N GLY A 155 1.22 -16.23 -15.27
CA GLY A 155 -0.09 -16.88 -15.26
C GLY A 155 -0.97 -16.46 -16.44
N MET A 156 -1.02 -15.16 -16.73
CA MET A 156 -1.77 -14.59 -17.85
C MET A 156 -1.20 -15.04 -19.21
N ALA A 157 0.12 -15.18 -19.34
CA ALA A 157 0.75 -15.70 -20.55
C ALA A 157 0.40 -17.17 -20.78
N VAL A 158 0.47 -18.01 -19.74
CA VAL A 158 0.04 -19.41 -19.79
C VAL A 158 -1.44 -19.51 -20.15
N GLN A 159 -2.27 -18.68 -19.53
CA GLN A 159 -3.71 -18.61 -19.80
C GLN A 159 -3.99 -18.20 -21.24
N LEU A 160 -3.29 -17.21 -21.78
CA LEU A 160 -3.40 -16.80 -23.17
C LEU A 160 -3.06 -17.94 -24.14
N CYS A 161 -1.94 -18.65 -23.91
CA CYS A 161 -1.54 -19.79 -24.72
C CYS A 161 -2.56 -20.92 -24.67
N LEU A 162 -3.09 -21.24 -23.48
CA LEU A 162 -4.10 -22.27 -23.30
C LEU A 162 -5.42 -21.90 -23.98
N SER A 163 -5.91 -20.68 -23.76
CA SER A 163 -7.15 -20.19 -24.37
C SER A 163 -7.05 -20.10 -25.89
N LEU A 164 -5.91 -19.64 -26.42
CA LEU A 164 -5.67 -19.62 -27.86
C LEU A 164 -5.68 -21.04 -28.45
N SER A 165 -5.04 -21.99 -27.78
CA SER A 165 -5.00 -23.39 -28.22
C SER A 165 -6.41 -23.99 -28.27
N ILE A 166 -7.23 -23.75 -27.25
CA ILE A 166 -8.63 -24.22 -27.20
C ILE A 166 -9.48 -23.53 -28.27
N TYR A 167 -9.30 -22.22 -28.44
CA TYR A 167 -10.03 -21.43 -29.43
C TYR A 167 -9.78 -21.93 -30.86
N LEU A 168 -8.52 -22.23 -31.20
CA LEU A 168 -8.13 -22.76 -32.51
C LEU A 168 -8.56 -24.23 -32.71
N ALA A 169 -8.53 -25.03 -31.64
CA ALA A 169 -8.86 -26.45 -31.72
C ALA A 169 -10.37 -26.74 -31.68
N SER A 170 -11.21 -25.84 -31.18
CA SER A 170 -12.66 -26.05 -31.09
C SER A 170 -13.40 -25.64 -32.37
N ARG A 171 -14.25 -26.55 -32.87
CA ARG A 171 -15.17 -26.29 -33.99
C ARG A 171 -16.30 -25.33 -33.63
N LYS A 172 -16.47 -24.95 -32.37
CA LYS A 172 -17.50 -23.96 -31.97
C LYS A 172 -17.19 -22.54 -32.41
N PHE A 173 -15.91 -22.23 -32.60
CA PHE A 173 -15.46 -20.88 -32.94
C PHE A 173 -15.07 -20.76 -34.41
N HIS A 174 -14.60 -21.84 -35.03
CA HIS A 174 -14.16 -21.86 -36.44
C HIS A 174 -14.45 -23.20 -37.13
N SER A 175 -14.50 -23.16 -38.46
CA SER A 175 -14.76 -24.34 -39.30
C SER A 175 -13.63 -25.38 -39.31
N PHE A 176 -12.38 -24.97 -39.08
CA PHE A 176 -11.20 -25.82 -39.18
C PHE A 176 -10.79 -26.52 -37.87
N GLY A 177 -11.56 -26.37 -36.78
CA GLY A 177 -11.25 -26.99 -35.50
C GLY A 177 -11.22 -28.53 -35.55
N SER A 178 -10.58 -29.14 -34.55
CA SER A 178 -10.38 -30.59 -34.45
C SER A 178 -11.41 -31.29 -33.56
N PHE A 179 -12.00 -30.61 -32.57
CA PHE A 179 -12.96 -31.20 -31.63
C PHE A 179 -14.20 -30.30 -31.43
N SER A 180 -15.28 -30.86 -30.86
CA SER A 180 -16.61 -30.21 -30.72
C SER A 180 -17.42 -30.16 -32.04
N GLU A 181 -18.70 -29.80 -31.95
CA GLU A 181 -19.60 -29.65 -33.09
C GLU A 181 -20.07 -28.20 -33.23
N HIS A 182 -20.42 -27.79 -34.47
CA HIS A 182 -21.05 -26.50 -34.70
C HIS A 182 -22.47 -26.55 -34.13
N GLY A 183 -22.73 -25.75 -33.11
CA GLY A 183 -24.03 -25.66 -32.46
C GLY A 183 -24.64 -24.28 -32.56
N SER A 184 -25.82 -24.13 -31.97
CA SER A 184 -26.48 -22.85 -31.74
C SER A 184 -25.64 -21.92 -30.85
N LEU A 185 -25.94 -20.62 -30.88
CA LEU A 185 -25.31 -19.60 -30.04
C LEU A 185 -25.41 -19.91 -28.52
N ALA A 186 -26.40 -20.69 -28.10
CA ALA A 186 -26.55 -21.15 -26.72
C ALA A 186 -25.63 -22.34 -26.39
N GLU A 187 -25.44 -23.26 -27.33
CA GLU A 187 -24.53 -24.41 -27.19
C GLU A 187 -23.06 -23.98 -27.26
N CYS A 188 -22.76 -22.89 -27.98
CA CYS A 188 -21.42 -22.31 -28.01
C CYS A 188 -20.95 -21.80 -26.63
N ARG A 189 -21.87 -21.27 -25.82
CA ARG A 189 -21.60 -20.73 -24.47
C ARG A 189 -21.49 -21.78 -23.38
N ARG A 190 -21.55 -23.06 -23.74
CA ARG A 190 -21.48 -24.21 -22.81
C ARG A 190 -20.47 -25.22 -23.33
N GLY A 191 -19.98 -26.07 -22.44
CA GLY A 191 -19.13 -27.21 -22.81
C GLY A 191 -17.71 -27.14 -22.25
N PRO A 192 -16.88 -28.14 -22.60
CA PRO A 192 -15.55 -28.32 -22.02
C PRO A 192 -14.58 -27.17 -22.34
N GLU A 193 -14.84 -26.40 -23.40
CA GLU A 193 -14.01 -25.26 -23.81
C GLU A 193 -13.93 -24.18 -22.73
N TRP A 194 -14.95 -24.07 -21.88
CA TRP A 194 -15.07 -23.07 -20.83
C TRP A 194 -14.47 -23.52 -19.50
N ILE A 195 -14.15 -24.80 -19.33
CA ILE A 195 -13.66 -25.37 -18.05
C ILE A 195 -12.42 -24.62 -17.54
N PRO A 196 -11.38 -24.33 -18.35
CA PRO A 196 -10.21 -23.61 -17.85
C PRO A 196 -10.54 -22.22 -17.33
N SER A 197 -11.43 -21.48 -18.02
CA SER A 197 -11.89 -20.17 -17.57
C SER A 197 -12.65 -20.27 -16.25
N ILE A 198 -13.53 -21.26 -16.10
CA ILE A 198 -14.31 -21.49 -14.87
C ILE A 198 -13.39 -21.82 -13.70
N LEU A 199 -12.47 -22.79 -13.87
CA LEU A 199 -11.51 -23.20 -12.84
C LEU A 199 -10.64 -22.03 -12.41
N TRP A 200 -10.21 -21.20 -13.35
CA TRP A 200 -9.40 -20.03 -13.07
C TRP A 200 -10.17 -18.97 -12.28
N GLN A 201 -11.42 -18.69 -12.65
CA GLN A 201 -12.28 -17.76 -11.90
C GLN A 201 -12.58 -18.27 -10.48
N LEU A 202 -12.83 -19.56 -10.31
CA LEU A 202 -13.02 -20.19 -9.00
C LEU A 202 -11.74 -20.14 -8.16
N PHE A 203 -10.57 -20.37 -8.76
CA PHE A 203 -9.29 -20.24 -8.05
C PHE A 203 -9.12 -18.83 -7.44
N TRP A 204 -9.37 -17.77 -8.20
CA TRP A 204 -9.25 -16.41 -7.69
C TRP A 204 -10.26 -16.09 -6.59
N SER A 205 -11.52 -16.45 -6.80
CA SER A 205 -12.62 -16.07 -5.90
C SER A 205 -12.72 -16.94 -4.63
N TRP A 206 -12.43 -18.23 -4.73
CA TRP A 206 -12.66 -19.21 -3.66
C TRP A 206 -11.40 -19.75 -2.99
N ILE A 207 -10.22 -19.56 -3.60
CA ILE A 207 -8.95 -19.98 -2.99
C ILE A 207 -8.10 -18.75 -2.65
N PHE A 208 -7.72 -17.98 -3.68
CA PHE A 208 -6.75 -16.91 -3.50
C PHE A 208 -7.28 -15.76 -2.63
N ALA A 209 -8.49 -15.26 -2.92
CA ALA A 209 -9.12 -14.19 -2.16
C ALA A 209 -9.29 -14.52 -0.65
N PRO A 210 -9.86 -15.69 -0.27
CA PRO A 210 -9.88 -16.12 1.13
C PRO A 210 -8.50 -16.28 1.77
N CYS A 211 -7.51 -16.81 1.02
CA CYS A 211 -6.13 -16.91 1.53
C CYS A 211 -5.52 -15.53 1.83
N ILE A 212 -5.75 -14.52 1.00
CA ILE A 212 -5.33 -13.14 1.29
C ILE A 212 -6.02 -12.64 2.55
N LEU A 213 -7.35 -12.81 2.64
CA LEU A 213 -8.13 -12.36 3.80
C LEU A 213 -7.58 -12.97 5.10
N TRP A 214 -7.20 -14.26 5.07
CA TRP A 214 -6.56 -14.94 6.19
C TRP A 214 -5.19 -14.33 6.54
N LYS A 215 -4.36 -14.01 5.54
CA LYS A 215 -3.03 -13.40 5.75
C LYS A 215 -3.12 -12.01 6.38
N ILE A 216 -4.08 -11.18 5.94
CA ILE A 216 -4.22 -9.79 6.42
C ILE A 216 -5.01 -9.67 7.74
N ARG A 217 -5.56 -10.77 8.29
CA ARG A 217 -6.48 -10.72 9.44
C ARG A 217 -5.91 -10.06 10.70
N LYS A 218 -4.59 -10.11 10.89
CA LYS A 218 -3.90 -9.54 12.04
C LYS A 218 -3.55 -8.06 11.86
N ILE A 219 -3.65 -7.52 10.65
CA ILE A 219 -3.31 -6.13 10.34
C ILE A 219 -4.47 -5.24 10.79
N ARG A 220 -4.23 -4.39 11.78
CA ARG A 220 -5.18 -3.40 12.30
C ARG A 220 -4.73 -1.99 11.91
N GLU A 221 -5.04 -1.61 10.69
CA GLU A 221 -4.69 -0.33 10.09
C GLU A 221 -5.86 0.66 10.08
N ILE A 222 -5.54 1.95 9.98
CA ILE A 222 -6.52 3.05 10.03
C ILE A 222 -7.05 3.49 8.66
N HIS A 223 -6.50 2.95 7.57
CA HIS A 223 -6.81 3.32 6.17
C HIS A 223 -7.99 2.50 5.59
N TYR A 224 -8.71 1.71 6.39
CA TYR A 224 -9.83 0.87 5.92
C TYR A 224 -9.47 -0.11 4.80
N TRP A 225 -8.19 -0.40 4.57
CA TRP A 225 -7.73 -1.27 3.49
C TRP A 225 -8.10 -2.73 3.75
N ARG A 226 -8.00 -3.20 4.99
CA ARG A 226 -8.47 -4.55 5.35
C ARG A 226 -9.98 -4.67 5.16
N LEU A 227 -10.72 -3.62 5.53
CA LEU A 227 -12.17 -3.57 5.36
C LEU A 227 -12.54 -3.59 3.87
N GLN A 228 -11.84 -2.82 3.04
CA GLN A 228 -11.97 -2.80 1.58
C GLN A 228 -11.84 -4.22 1.01
N ILE A 229 -10.76 -4.94 1.35
CA ILE A 229 -10.54 -6.31 0.86
C ILE A 229 -11.66 -7.24 1.35
N THR A 230 -12.06 -7.12 2.62
CA THR A 230 -13.13 -7.94 3.20
C THR A 230 -14.45 -7.77 2.45
N ILE A 231 -14.87 -6.52 2.19
CA ILE A 231 -16.11 -6.22 1.46
C ILE A 231 -16.05 -6.78 0.04
N CYS A 232 -14.92 -6.59 -0.67
CA CYS A 232 -14.74 -7.12 -2.02
C CYS A 232 -14.84 -8.64 -2.09
N VAL A 233 -14.20 -9.34 -1.16
CA VAL A 233 -14.25 -10.81 -1.12
C VAL A 233 -15.68 -11.28 -0.87
N ILE A 234 -16.37 -10.72 0.13
CA ILE A 234 -17.75 -11.09 0.44
C ILE A 234 -18.69 -10.82 -0.74
N ALA A 235 -18.57 -9.65 -1.39
CA ALA A 235 -19.43 -9.26 -2.50
C ALA A 235 -19.18 -10.09 -3.77
N ALA A 236 -17.94 -10.53 -4.01
CA ALA A 236 -17.58 -11.27 -5.23
C ALA A 236 -17.75 -12.80 -5.11
N LEU A 237 -17.73 -13.36 -3.89
CA LEU A 237 -17.87 -14.81 -3.66
C LEU A 237 -19.09 -15.46 -4.36
N PRO A 238 -20.29 -14.85 -4.37
CA PRO A 238 -21.46 -15.44 -5.03
C PRO A 238 -21.41 -15.42 -6.56
N GLY A 239 -20.58 -14.57 -7.16
CA GLY A 239 -20.62 -14.30 -8.60
C GLY A 239 -20.37 -15.54 -9.45
N SER A 240 -19.24 -16.21 -9.25
CA SER A 240 -18.85 -17.39 -10.05
C SER A 240 -19.84 -18.57 -9.90
N PRO A 241 -20.27 -18.95 -8.68
CA PRO A 241 -21.29 -20.00 -8.51
C PRO A 241 -22.63 -19.65 -9.15
N LEU A 242 -23.14 -18.43 -8.96
CA LEU A 242 -24.45 -18.03 -9.49
C LEU A 242 -24.42 -17.91 -11.02
N TRP A 243 -23.33 -17.38 -11.59
CA TRP A 243 -23.10 -17.41 -13.04
C TRP A 243 -23.09 -18.84 -13.59
N PHE A 244 -22.37 -19.76 -12.95
CA PHE A 244 -22.31 -21.16 -13.37
C PHE A 244 -23.67 -21.85 -13.31
N ILE A 245 -24.43 -21.64 -12.23
CA ILE A 245 -25.79 -22.18 -12.09
C ILE A 245 -26.72 -21.57 -13.14
N ALA A 246 -26.67 -20.25 -13.34
CA ALA A 246 -27.48 -19.56 -14.34
C ALA A 246 -27.20 -20.06 -15.77
N LEU A 247 -25.96 -20.44 -16.08
CA LEU A 247 -25.62 -21.02 -17.37
C LEU A 247 -26.07 -22.46 -17.54
N ASN A 248 -25.99 -23.31 -16.52
CA ASN A 248 -26.20 -24.76 -16.66
C ASN A 248 -27.59 -25.24 -16.23
N SER A 249 -28.29 -24.49 -15.39
CA SER A 249 -29.60 -24.88 -14.88
C SER A 249 -30.68 -24.80 -15.95
N THR A 250 -31.44 -25.88 -16.11
CA THR A 250 -32.63 -25.96 -16.98
C THR A 250 -33.95 -25.80 -16.21
N ALA A 251 -33.88 -25.56 -14.90
CA ALA A 251 -35.08 -25.40 -14.08
C ALA A 251 -35.85 -24.11 -14.43
N GLY A 252 -37.18 -24.19 -14.43
CA GLY A 252 -38.09 -23.09 -14.80
C GLY A 252 -37.82 -21.73 -14.13
N PRO A 253 -37.51 -21.67 -12.81
CA PRO A 253 -37.16 -20.41 -12.16
C PRO A 253 -35.92 -19.73 -12.75
N TRP A 254 -34.87 -20.49 -13.07
CA TRP A 254 -33.62 -19.95 -13.62
C TRP A 254 -33.80 -19.42 -15.04
N LEU A 255 -34.61 -20.09 -15.87
CA LEU A 255 -34.98 -19.61 -17.20
C LEU A 255 -35.73 -18.27 -17.14
N THR A 256 -36.61 -18.11 -16.14
CA THR A 256 -37.36 -16.86 -15.93
C THR A 256 -36.45 -15.73 -15.48
N ILE A 257 -35.54 -16.00 -14.55
CA ILE A 257 -34.55 -15.02 -14.08
C ILE A 257 -33.64 -14.58 -15.23
N ASN A 258 -33.08 -15.54 -15.98
CA ASN A 258 -32.14 -15.27 -17.07
C ASN A 258 -32.72 -14.40 -18.20
N ARG A 259 -34.05 -14.31 -18.30
CA ARG A 259 -34.73 -13.42 -19.26
C ARG A 259 -34.50 -11.94 -18.94
N TYR A 260 -34.39 -11.57 -17.67
CA TYR A 260 -34.23 -10.19 -17.21
C TYR A 260 -32.85 -9.92 -16.60
N TRP A 261 -32.25 -10.95 -16.01
CA TRP A 261 -30.94 -10.95 -15.39
C TRP A 261 -30.02 -11.95 -16.10
N VAL A 262 -29.39 -11.50 -17.19
CA VAL A 262 -28.48 -12.30 -18.00
C VAL A 262 -27.38 -12.90 -17.12
N PRO A 263 -26.94 -14.15 -17.34
CA PRO A 263 -25.96 -14.82 -16.47
C PRO A 263 -24.71 -14.00 -16.11
N ALA A 264 -24.18 -13.19 -17.05
CA ALA A 264 -22.99 -12.36 -16.80
C ALA A 264 -23.21 -11.29 -15.71
N LEU A 265 -24.45 -10.84 -15.48
CA LEU A 265 -24.79 -9.86 -14.43
C LEU A 265 -24.54 -10.38 -13.02
N TRP A 266 -24.40 -11.69 -12.80
CA TRP A 266 -24.03 -12.23 -11.48
C TRP A 266 -22.65 -11.78 -10.99
N PHE A 267 -21.77 -11.32 -11.88
CA PHE A 267 -20.51 -10.67 -11.50
C PHE A 267 -20.67 -9.19 -11.14
N ALA A 268 -21.76 -8.54 -11.57
CA ALA A 268 -21.92 -7.09 -11.47
C ALA A 268 -21.91 -6.55 -10.03
N PRO A 269 -22.60 -7.16 -9.03
CA PRO A 269 -22.56 -6.69 -7.65
C PRO A 269 -21.14 -6.72 -7.04
N GLY A 270 -20.38 -7.79 -7.33
CA GLY A 270 -19.00 -7.92 -6.86
C GLY A 270 -18.08 -6.86 -7.47
N ILE A 271 -18.25 -6.58 -8.76
CA ILE A 271 -17.47 -5.56 -9.47
C ILE A 271 -17.81 -4.14 -8.97
N ILE A 272 -19.10 -3.80 -8.80
CA ILE A 272 -19.51 -2.52 -8.20
C ILE A 272 -18.88 -2.34 -6.83
N ALA A 273 -18.90 -3.40 -6.00
CA ALA A 273 -18.27 -3.34 -4.69
C ALA A 273 -16.77 -3.06 -4.81
N MET A 274 -16.05 -3.82 -5.66
CA MET A 274 -14.61 -3.64 -5.92
C MET A 274 -14.28 -2.22 -6.38
N GLU A 275 -14.98 -1.71 -7.40
CA GLU A 275 -14.78 -0.37 -7.92
C GLU A 275 -15.07 0.71 -6.87
N GLY A 276 -16.21 0.54 -6.18
CA GLY A 276 -16.68 1.49 -5.19
C GLY A 276 -15.71 1.63 -4.02
N VAL A 277 -15.33 0.51 -3.38
CA VAL A 277 -14.44 0.60 -2.22
C VAL A 277 -13.01 0.99 -2.61
N THR A 278 -12.53 0.62 -3.80
CA THR A 278 -11.18 0.99 -4.26
C THR A 278 -11.05 2.48 -4.57
N ILE A 279 -12.11 3.12 -5.06
CA ILE A 279 -12.10 4.57 -5.38
C ILE A 279 -12.57 5.41 -4.19
N PHE A 280 -13.69 5.07 -3.55
CA PHE A 280 -14.31 5.96 -2.58
C PHE A 280 -13.75 5.86 -1.17
N PHE A 281 -13.16 4.71 -0.75
CA PHE A 281 -12.55 4.64 0.58
C PHE A 281 -11.34 5.58 0.71
N PRO A 282 -10.37 5.62 -0.23
CA PRO A 282 -9.26 6.57 -0.14
C PRO A 282 -9.73 8.03 -0.25
N CYS A 283 -10.78 8.32 -1.03
CA CYS A 283 -11.39 9.65 -1.07
C CYS A 283 -11.93 10.06 0.30
N TYR A 284 -12.73 9.19 0.91
CA TYR A 284 -13.31 9.41 2.24
C TYR A 284 -12.21 9.61 3.28
N GLU A 285 -11.20 8.73 3.27
CA GLU A 285 -10.07 8.77 4.19
C GLU A 285 -9.32 10.11 4.11
N LEU A 286 -9.03 10.60 2.89
CA LEU A 286 -8.38 11.89 2.71
C LEU A 286 -9.22 13.05 3.24
N ILE A 287 -10.54 13.04 2.99
CA ILE A 287 -11.44 14.09 3.47
C ILE A 287 -11.47 14.12 5.00
N VAL A 288 -11.58 12.95 5.63
CA VAL A 288 -11.58 12.83 7.10
C VAL A 288 -10.25 13.28 7.67
N ALA A 289 -9.13 12.82 7.11
CA ALA A 289 -7.80 13.19 7.56
C ALA A 289 -7.55 14.71 7.46
N ARG A 290 -7.99 15.34 6.37
CA ARG A 290 -7.91 16.80 6.21
C ARG A 290 -8.76 17.55 7.22
N LYS A 291 -10.00 17.11 7.44
CA LYS A 291 -10.89 17.73 8.43
C LYS A 291 -10.32 17.64 9.84
N GLN A 292 -9.72 16.50 10.19
CA GLN A 292 -9.02 16.33 11.48
C GLN A 292 -7.83 17.29 11.57
N ARG A 293 -6.95 17.30 10.56
CA ARG A 293 -5.78 18.20 10.51
C ARG A 293 -6.17 19.67 10.64
N ASP A 294 -7.20 20.10 9.91
CA ASP A 294 -7.67 21.50 9.93
C ASP A 294 -8.29 21.87 11.29
N ARG A 295 -9.01 20.95 11.93
CA ARG A 295 -9.53 21.13 13.29
C ARG A 295 -8.38 21.37 14.28
N ILE A 296 -7.36 20.53 14.24
CA ILE A 296 -6.21 20.60 15.16
C ILE A 296 -5.42 21.90 14.93
N LEU A 297 -5.17 22.26 13.68
CA LEU A 297 -4.52 23.54 13.35
C LEU A 297 -5.34 24.74 13.82
N GLY A 298 -6.67 24.65 13.77
CA GLY A 298 -7.58 25.65 14.34
C GLY A 298 -7.47 25.75 15.86
N GLU A 299 -7.47 24.62 16.57
CA GLU A 299 -7.30 24.56 18.02
C GLU A 299 -5.94 25.14 18.47
N ILE A 300 -4.86 24.82 17.74
CA ILE A 300 -3.52 25.38 17.98
C ILE A 300 -3.50 26.90 17.79
N ARG A 301 -4.12 27.40 16.71
CA ARG A 301 -4.20 28.84 16.44
C ARG A 301 -4.95 29.57 17.54
N ALA A 302 -6.12 29.05 17.94
CA ALA A 302 -6.93 29.63 19.00
C ALA A 302 -6.19 29.67 20.35
N TRP A 303 -5.43 28.62 20.67
CA TRP A 303 -4.59 28.59 21.87
C TRP A 303 -3.47 29.64 21.83
N ASN A 304 -2.79 29.79 20.68
CA ASN A 304 -1.75 30.81 20.50
C ASN A 304 -2.29 32.23 20.64
N GLU A 305 -3.48 32.51 20.09
CA GLU A 305 -4.15 33.81 20.22
C GLU A 305 -4.55 34.10 21.68
N LYS A 306 -5.08 33.09 22.40
CA LYS A 306 -5.42 33.21 23.81
C LYS A 306 -4.19 33.50 24.66
N LYS A 307 -3.08 32.79 24.42
CA LYS A 307 -1.82 33.03 25.12
C LYS A 307 -1.23 34.43 24.84
N GLY A 308 -1.41 34.94 23.62
CA GLY A 308 -1.05 36.31 23.26
C GLY A 308 -1.85 37.35 24.05
N ARG A 309 -3.17 37.14 24.19
CA ARG A 309 -4.06 38.00 24.99
C ARG A 309 -3.83 37.91 26.49
N ASP A 310 -3.61 36.70 27.02
CA ASP A 310 -3.33 36.48 28.44
C ASP A 310 -1.95 37.04 28.85
N SER A 311 -1.04 37.26 27.89
CA SER A 311 0.23 37.97 28.12
C SER A 311 0.10 39.50 28.14
N GLU A 312 -1.04 40.06 27.69
CA GLU A 312 -1.34 41.51 27.72
C GLU A 312 -2.33 41.90 28.83
N SER A 313 -3.01 40.96 29.47
CA SER A 313 -3.92 41.21 30.61
C SER A 313 -3.60 40.30 31.78
N ASP A 314 -2.59 40.69 32.55
CA ASP A 314 -2.33 40.13 33.87
C ASP A 314 -3.36 40.72 34.86
N SER A 315 -4.54 40.09 34.94
CA SER A 315 -5.34 40.00 36.17
C SER A 315 -6.62 39.17 35.92
N GLY A 316 -6.86 38.17 36.78
CA GLY A 316 -8.21 37.66 37.01
C GLY A 316 -8.39 36.16 36.78
N THR A 317 -8.20 35.41 37.85
CA THR A 317 -8.70 34.06 38.14
C THR A 317 -9.96 33.64 37.36
N SER A 318 -9.94 32.49 36.69
CA SER A 318 -11.15 31.71 36.39
C SER A 318 -10.89 30.21 36.38
N ARG A 319 -11.26 29.57 37.50
CA ARG A 319 -11.33 28.12 37.72
C ARG A 319 -12.62 27.58 37.09
N SER A 320 -12.59 27.17 35.83
CA SER A 320 -13.66 26.34 35.24
C SER A 320 -13.28 25.77 33.86
N GLN A 321 -12.14 25.07 33.72
CA GLN A 321 -11.80 24.42 32.44
C GLN A 321 -10.93 23.15 32.53
N ALA A 322 -10.92 22.43 33.66
CA ALA A 322 -10.00 21.30 33.90
C ALA A 322 -10.13 20.12 32.90
N GLY A 323 -11.29 19.95 32.24
CA GLY A 323 -11.51 18.90 31.23
C GLY A 323 -11.09 19.26 29.80
N SER A 324 -11.20 20.54 29.42
CA SER A 324 -10.74 21.04 28.11
C SER A 324 -9.25 21.39 28.12
N SER A 325 -8.69 21.71 29.28
CA SER A 325 -7.27 22.04 29.42
C SER A 325 -6.36 20.81 29.24
N ARG A 326 -6.76 19.63 29.75
CA ARG A 326 -5.96 18.38 29.62
C ARG A 326 -5.92 17.82 28.21
N SER A 327 -7.03 17.87 27.47
CA SER A 327 -7.07 17.46 26.07
C SER A 327 -6.18 18.38 25.22
N ASN A 328 -6.29 19.70 25.40
CA ASN A 328 -5.46 20.66 24.68
C ASN A 328 -3.95 20.55 24.99
N GLU A 329 -3.57 20.13 26.20
CA GLU A 329 -2.16 19.94 26.58
C GLU A 329 -1.50 18.77 25.83
N LEU A 330 -2.27 17.70 25.56
CA LEU A 330 -1.81 16.54 24.78
C LEU A 330 -1.61 16.87 23.30
N TYR A 331 -2.35 17.82 22.73
CA TYR A 331 -2.22 18.27 21.34
C TYR A 331 -1.14 19.36 21.15
N THR A 332 -0.17 19.47 22.06
CA THR A 332 0.94 20.43 21.94
C THR A 332 2.19 19.81 21.32
N ILE A 333 2.96 20.62 20.60
CA ILE A 333 4.26 20.18 20.05
C ILE A 333 5.23 19.74 21.15
N LYS A 334 5.13 20.37 22.34
CA LYS A 334 5.91 20.00 23.52
C LYS A 334 5.58 18.60 24.03
N ALA A 335 4.30 18.19 23.97
CA ALA A 335 3.90 16.84 24.35
C ALA A 335 4.47 15.79 23.38
N LEU A 336 4.48 16.11 22.08
CA LEU A 336 5.15 15.27 21.08
C LEU A 336 6.66 15.19 21.32
N GLU A 337 7.35 16.32 21.51
CA GLU A 337 8.78 16.36 21.80
C GLU A 337 9.12 15.58 23.08
N LYS A 338 8.30 15.72 24.12
CA LYS A 338 8.44 14.95 25.36
C LYS A 338 8.30 13.45 25.11
N CYS A 339 7.26 13.02 24.38
CA CYS A 339 7.07 11.61 24.00
C CYS A 339 8.26 11.10 23.19
N LEU A 340 8.74 11.87 22.21
CA LEU A 340 9.93 11.52 21.43
C LEU A 340 11.18 11.45 22.30
N SER A 341 11.30 12.24 23.36
CA SER A 341 12.49 12.22 24.25
C SER A 341 12.47 11.12 25.31
N GLU A 342 11.29 10.80 25.87
CA GLU A 342 11.14 9.88 27.00
C GLU A 342 10.83 8.45 26.54
N ASP A 343 9.82 8.26 25.70
CA ASP A 343 9.39 6.96 25.20
C ASP A 343 8.76 7.06 23.81
N SER A 344 9.63 7.01 22.79
CA SER A 344 9.21 7.01 21.38
C SER A 344 8.65 5.65 20.91
N HIS A 345 8.73 4.58 21.72
CA HIS A 345 8.43 3.22 21.26
C HIS A 345 6.95 3.02 20.92
N ALA A 346 6.06 3.49 21.80
CA ALA A 346 4.62 3.40 21.58
C ALA A 346 4.20 4.17 20.30
N LEU A 347 4.75 5.37 20.12
CA LEU A 347 4.50 6.21 18.94
C LEU A 347 5.06 5.56 17.67
N LEU A 348 6.28 5.01 17.73
CA LEU A 348 6.90 4.30 16.61
C LEU A 348 6.08 3.06 16.20
N ARG A 349 5.64 2.26 17.17
CA ARG A 349 4.82 1.07 16.91
C ARG A 349 3.48 1.45 16.28
N PHE A 350 2.84 2.51 16.76
CA PHE A 350 1.62 3.05 16.15
C PHE A 350 1.87 3.51 14.71
N ALA A 351 2.89 4.32 14.49
CA ALA A 351 3.25 4.85 13.18
C ALA A 351 3.56 3.71 12.19
N ALA A 352 4.33 2.70 12.60
CA ALA A 352 4.69 1.58 11.73
C ALA A 352 3.50 0.64 11.44
N VAL A 353 2.76 0.20 12.46
CA VAL A 353 1.79 -0.90 12.32
C VAL A 353 0.38 -0.42 11.97
N LYS A 354 -0.01 0.78 12.44
CA LYS A 354 -1.36 1.31 12.22
C LYS A 354 -1.43 2.32 11.06
N GLU A 355 -0.50 3.29 11.01
CA GLU A 355 -0.52 4.41 10.03
C GLU A 355 0.42 4.23 8.83
N PHE A 356 1.36 3.27 8.86
CA PHE A 356 2.38 3.10 7.83
C PHE A 356 3.22 4.37 7.57
N SER A 357 3.63 5.03 8.67
CA SER A 357 4.42 6.26 8.73
C SER A 357 5.67 6.14 9.63
N GLY A 358 6.09 4.90 9.95
CA GLY A 358 7.16 4.61 10.90
C GLY A 358 8.52 5.21 10.52
N GLU A 359 8.77 5.42 9.22
CA GLU A 359 9.98 6.06 8.69
C GLU A 359 10.24 7.43 9.31
N ASN A 360 9.17 8.19 9.60
CA ASN A 360 9.26 9.54 10.14
C ASN A 360 9.77 9.49 11.59
N ILE A 361 9.24 8.58 12.39
CA ILE A 361 9.66 8.42 13.80
C ILE A 361 11.07 7.83 13.87
N ILE A 362 11.42 6.89 12.99
CA ILE A 362 12.78 6.34 12.89
C ILE A 362 13.79 7.44 12.57
N PHE A 363 13.50 8.28 11.58
CA PHE A 363 14.37 9.41 11.22
C PHE A 363 14.57 10.37 12.38
N LEU A 364 13.49 10.78 13.07
CA LEU A 364 13.58 11.65 14.24
C LEU A 364 14.42 11.03 15.37
N ASN A 365 14.23 9.74 15.65
CA ASN A 365 15.01 9.01 16.64
C ASN A 365 16.50 8.95 16.26
N TYR A 366 16.82 8.70 14.98
CA TYR A 366 18.20 8.66 14.50
C TYR A 366 18.90 10.01 14.58
N VAL A 367 18.23 11.10 14.20
CA VAL A 367 18.78 12.46 14.30
C VAL A 367 18.97 12.85 15.77
N ARG A 368 18.00 12.56 16.64
CA ARG A 368 18.08 12.78 18.10
C ARG A 368 19.31 12.08 18.69
N ASP A 369 19.46 10.78 18.45
CA ASP A 369 20.56 9.97 18.98
C ASP A 369 21.93 10.45 18.47
N TRP A 370 22.00 10.81 17.18
CA TRP A 370 23.20 11.34 16.55
C TRP A 370 23.61 12.69 17.14
N LYS A 371 22.68 13.64 17.28
CA LYS A 371 22.91 14.94 17.91
C LYS A 371 23.28 14.82 19.39
N ALA A 372 22.58 13.98 20.15
CA ALA A 372 22.87 13.74 21.57
C ALA A 372 24.28 13.18 21.76
N THR A 373 24.72 12.29 20.87
CA THR A 373 26.08 11.73 20.92
C THR A 373 27.13 12.77 20.53
N TRP A 374 26.88 13.58 19.50
CA TRP A 374 27.73 14.71 19.13
C TRP A 374 27.90 15.70 20.29
N ALA A 375 26.80 16.09 20.94
CA ALA A 375 26.80 17.01 22.06
C ALA A 375 27.55 16.45 23.29
N ARG A 376 27.38 15.16 23.61
CA ARG A 376 28.07 14.51 24.73
C ARG A 376 29.59 14.52 24.54
N ILE A 377 30.08 14.25 23.33
CA ILE A 377 31.51 14.30 23.02
C ILE A 377 32.07 15.72 23.19
N ASN A 378 31.28 16.74 22.81
CA ASN A 378 31.67 18.14 23.01
C ASN A 378 31.61 18.58 24.50
N ALA A 379 30.74 17.98 25.32
CA ALA A 379 30.45 18.44 26.69
C ALA A 379 31.18 17.67 27.81
N LYS A 380 31.56 16.40 27.62
CA LYS A 380 32.16 15.55 28.67
C LYS A 380 33.22 14.58 28.10
N ASN A 381 34.51 14.90 28.24
CA ASN A 381 35.57 14.01 28.78
C ASN A 381 37.01 14.50 28.47
N PRO A 382 37.79 15.02 29.45
CA PRO A 382 39.25 15.12 29.36
C PRO A 382 40.00 13.76 29.38
N GLU A 383 39.28 12.64 29.59
CA GLU A 383 39.82 11.27 29.71
C GLU A 383 39.63 10.42 28.42
N TYR A 384 39.05 11.01 27.38
CA TYR A 384 38.97 10.42 26.04
C TYR A 384 40.26 10.76 25.29
N ASP A 385 40.76 9.89 24.40
CA ASP A 385 42.02 10.13 23.69
C ASP A 385 41.90 11.28 22.68
N TRP A 386 42.07 12.51 23.17
CA TRP A 386 42.16 13.75 22.40
C TRP A 386 43.34 13.77 21.41
N ASN A 387 44.19 12.73 21.40
CA ASN A 387 45.29 12.61 20.44
C ASN A 387 44.82 12.20 19.03
N ARG A 388 43.53 11.87 18.82
CA ARG A 388 42.98 11.78 17.46
C ARG A 388 42.53 13.14 16.96
N ASP A 389 43.11 13.53 15.82
CA ASP A 389 42.80 14.73 15.05
C ASP A 389 41.28 15.04 15.05
N PRO A 390 40.83 16.28 15.32
CA PRO A 390 39.45 16.73 15.13
C PRO A 390 38.80 16.24 13.82
N GLN A 391 39.60 16.04 12.78
CA GLN A 391 39.18 15.45 11.51
C GLN A 391 38.63 14.02 11.62
N TYR A 392 39.15 13.19 12.54
CA TYR A 392 38.68 11.82 12.76
C TYR A 392 37.25 11.79 13.32
N HIS A 393 36.95 12.64 14.28
CA HIS A 393 35.62 12.74 14.89
C HIS A 393 34.59 13.25 13.89
N ARG A 394 34.98 14.29 13.14
CA ARG A 394 34.18 14.85 12.06
C ARG A 394 33.88 13.79 10.99
N LEU A 395 34.86 12.97 10.63
CA LEU A 395 34.70 11.84 9.73
C LEU A 395 33.76 10.77 10.30
N TYR A 396 33.90 10.39 11.57
CA TYR A 396 33.03 9.40 12.20
C TYR A 396 31.56 9.82 12.16
N PHE A 397 31.24 11.05 12.56
CA PHE A 397 29.86 11.52 12.51
C PHE A 397 29.34 11.73 11.09
N PHE A 398 30.20 12.14 10.17
CA PHE A 398 29.86 12.21 8.74
C PHE A 398 29.45 10.84 8.21
N LYS A 399 30.18 9.79 8.56
CA LYS A 399 29.84 8.42 8.17
C LYS A 399 28.49 7.97 8.69
N ILE A 400 28.17 8.23 9.96
CA ILE A 400 26.84 7.92 10.52
C ILE A 400 25.76 8.77 9.85
N ALA A 401 26.01 10.04 9.56
CA ALA A 401 25.08 10.91 8.83
C ALA A 401 24.80 10.39 7.41
N VAL A 402 25.81 9.83 6.73
CA VAL A 402 25.63 9.16 5.43
C VAL A 402 24.74 7.92 5.56
N GLU A 403 24.86 7.14 6.64
CA GLU A 403 23.96 6.00 6.89
C GLU A 403 22.52 6.47 7.15
N ILE A 404 22.31 7.54 7.94
CA ILE A 404 20.98 8.15 8.16
C ILE A 404 20.39 8.61 6.82
N TYR A 405 21.16 9.34 6.02
CA TYR A 405 20.74 9.79 4.70
C TYR A 405 20.40 8.60 3.78
N SER A 406 21.23 7.56 3.77
CA SER A 406 21.01 6.36 2.95
C SER A 406 19.77 5.56 3.38
N ALA A 407 19.49 5.47 4.68
CA ALA A 407 18.42 4.67 5.23
C ALA A 407 17.05 5.40 5.22
N CYS A 408 17.05 6.71 5.44
CA CYS A 408 15.81 7.47 5.64
C CYS A 408 15.48 8.45 4.50
N VAL A 409 16.47 8.97 3.76
CA VAL A 409 16.26 10.11 2.86
C VAL A 409 16.41 9.74 1.39
N ASN A 410 17.43 8.97 1.05
CA ASN A 410 17.78 8.71 -0.34
C ASN A 410 16.74 7.81 -1.03
N LEU A 411 16.07 8.37 -2.04
CA LEU A 411 15.04 7.70 -2.85
C LEU A 411 15.48 6.40 -3.53
N LYS A 412 16.79 6.14 -3.69
CA LYS A 412 17.30 4.92 -4.33
C LYS A 412 17.63 3.80 -3.34
N THR A 413 17.96 4.15 -2.10
CA THR A 413 18.50 3.20 -1.12
C THR A 413 17.59 2.99 0.08
N ALA A 414 16.77 3.97 0.43
CA ALA A 414 15.79 3.84 1.49
C ALA A 414 14.61 2.96 1.01
N GLU A 415 14.23 1.95 1.80
CA GLU A 415 13.06 1.11 1.51
C GLU A 415 11.76 1.94 1.62
N PHE A 416 11.72 2.90 2.53
CA PHE A 416 10.61 3.83 2.71
C PHE A 416 11.15 5.24 3.07
N PRO A 417 11.40 6.11 2.07
CA PRO A 417 12.01 7.42 2.31
C PRO A 417 11.03 8.42 2.97
N ILE A 418 11.55 9.27 3.84
CA ILE A 418 10.81 10.36 4.47
C ILE A 418 10.28 11.36 3.43
N ASN A 419 9.12 11.95 3.71
CA ASN A 419 8.49 12.90 2.81
C ASN A 419 8.96 14.33 3.10
N VAL A 420 10.04 14.77 2.44
CA VAL A 420 10.59 16.13 2.56
C VAL A 420 10.48 16.92 1.25
N GLU A 421 10.47 18.24 1.36
CA GLU A 421 10.44 19.15 0.21
C GLU A 421 11.67 18.96 -0.69
N SER A 422 11.49 19.19 -2.00
CA SER A 422 12.57 19.02 -2.99
C SER A 422 13.82 19.83 -2.65
N ARG A 423 13.67 21.03 -2.08
CA ARG A 423 14.80 21.88 -1.67
C ARG A 423 15.63 21.19 -0.57
N ILE A 424 14.97 20.67 0.46
CA ILE A 424 15.62 19.97 1.59
C ILE A 424 16.30 18.70 1.08
N TYR A 425 15.59 17.93 0.25
CA TYR A 425 16.14 16.73 -0.39
C TYR A 425 17.39 17.03 -1.22
N SER A 426 17.35 18.08 -2.05
CA SER A 426 18.48 18.49 -2.88
C SER A 426 19.68 18.91 -2.02
N ALA A 427 19.47 19.66 -0.94
CA ALA A 427 20.54 20.05 -0.04
C ALA A 427 21.24 18.85 0.61
N LEU A 428 20.47 17.88 1.11
CA LEU A 428 21.01 16.64 1.67
C LEU A 428 21.69 15.77 0.61
N THR A 429 21.17 15.76 -0.62
CA THR A 429 21.79 15.05 -1.75
C THR A 429 23.13 15.66 -2.13
N THR A 430 23.25 16.99 -2.13
CA THR A 430 24.52 17.69 -2.36
C THR A 430 25.53 17.37 -1.25
N MET A 431 25.08 17.23 0.00
CA MET A 431 25.96 16.92 1.14
C MET A 431 26.46 15.47 1.15
N PHE A 432 25.59 14.49 0.87
CA PHE A 432 25.89 13.07 1.11
C PHE A 432 25.87 12.19 -0.15
N GLY A 433 25.36 12.69 -1.28
CA GLY A 433 25.12 11.90 -2.49
C GLY A 433 26.37 11.21 -3.06
N GLU A 434 27.50 11.90 -3.07
CA GLU A 434 28.78 11.34 -3.52
C GLU A 434 29.30 10.25 -2.58
N ALA A 435 29.17 10.45 -1.26
CA ALA A 435 29.62 9.48 -0.27
C ALA A 435 28.86 8.14 -0.39
N VAL A 436 27.54 8.20 -0.66
CA VAL A 436 26.73 7.00 -0.90
C VAL A 436 27.16 6.25 -2.17
N GLN A 437 27.47 6.97 -3.26
CA GLN A 437 27.95 6.34 -4.50
C GLN A 437 29.30 5.63 -4.30
N CYS A 438 30.20 6.23 -3.51
CA CYS A 438 31.48 5.62 -3.14
C CYS A 438 31.31 4.34 -2.31
N SER A 439 30.31 4.26 -1.42
CA SER A 439 29.95 3.03 -0.72
C SER A 439 29.43 1.94 -1.65
N GLY A 440 28.55 2.28 -2.60
CA GLY A 440 27.97 1.30 -3.54
C GLY A 440 29.02 0.66 -4.49
N ARG A 441 30.00 1.46 -4.94
CA ARG A 441 31.04 1.02 -5.90
C ARG A 441 32.01 -0.02 -5.33
N ARG A 442 32.26 -0.03 -4.01
CA ARG A 442 33.10 -1.05 -3.35
C ARG A 442 32.35 -2.34 -3.06
N VAL A 443 31.04 -2.27 -2.74
CA VAL A 443 30.21 -3.46 -2.54
C VAL A 443 30.09 -4.28 -3.84
N SER A 444 30.07 -3.64 -5.01
CA SER A 444 30.15 -4.38 -6.29
C SER A 444 31.45 -5.17 -6.52
N ARG A 445 32.54 -4.91 -5.76
CA ARG A 445 33.79 -5.72 -5.80
C ARG A 445 33.85 -6.82 -4.73
N GLY A 446 32.85 -6.91 -3.84
CA GLY A 446 32.72 -7.96 -2.83
C GLY A 446 31.37 -8.65 -2.96
N ALA A 447 31.37 -9.91 -3.41
CA ALA A 447 30.17 -10.71 -3.63
C ALA A 447 29.22 -10.68 -2.42
N ALA A 448 28.00 -10.18 -2.63
CA ALA A 448 26.95 -10.12 -1.61
C ALA A 448 26.16 -11.44 -1.54
N THR A 449 26.07 -12.00 -0.32
CA THR A 449 25.45 -13.28 0.02
C THR A 449 24.13 -13.14 0.81
N HIS A 450 23.24 -14.11 0.55
CA HIS A 450 22.10 -14.70 1.30
C HIS A 450 20.93 -13.88 1.92
N MET A 451 19.98 -14.67 2.44
CA MET A 451 18.52 -14.74 2.25
C MET A 451 17.87 -15.23 3.56
N GLU A 452 16.55 -14.99 3.67
CA GLU A 452 15.52 -15.73 4.44
C GLU A 452 14.99 -15.07 5.72
N GLU A 453 14.03 -14.13 5.58
CA GLU A 453 13.15 -13.72 6.69
C GLU A 453 11.70 -13.34 6.28
N ASP A 454 11.31 -13.46 5.00
CA ASP A 454 9.97 -13.03 4.53
C ASP A 454 8.83 -14.04 4.80
N THR A 455 9.02 -15.02 5.68
CA THR A 455 7.94 -15.95 6.05
C THR A 455 7.88 -16.28 7.54
N ARG A 456 8.75 -15.67 8.36
CA ARG A 456 8.74 -15.85 9.82
C ARG A 456 8.11 -14.70 10.60
N ALA A 457 7.98 -13.50 10.02
CA ALA A 457 7.32 -12.37 10.67
C ALA A 457 5.83 -12.59 11.01
N LEU A 458 5.20 -13.69 10.55
CA LEU A 458 3.80 -14.02 10.86
C LEU A 458 3.61 -14.97 12.05
N CYS A 459 4.69 -15.46 12.69
CA CYS A 459 4.63 -16.37 13.83
C CYS A 459 5.56 -15.92 14.98
N LEU A 460 4.92 -15.44 16.05
CA LEU A 460 5.34 -15.25 17.45
C LEU A 460 6.77 -15.70 17.84
N ASP A 461 7.53 -14.82 18.54
CA ASP A 461 7.66 -14.91 20.00
C ASP A 461 8.16 -13.60 20.62
N GLU A 462 7.64 -13.28 21.81
CA GLU A 462 8.08 -12.19 22.69
C GLU A 462 9.48 -12.49 23.22
N ASN A 463 10.44 -11.60 22.96
CA ASN A 463 11.67 -11.52 23.75
C ASN A 463 11.81 -10.05 24.22
N PRO A 464 12.27 -9.75 25.44
CA PRO A 464 12.35 -8.37 25.91
C PRO A 464 13.55 -7.69 25.21
N TYR A 465 13.26 -6.72 24.35
CA TYR A 465 14.26 -6.07 23.50
C TYR A 465 14.90 -4.85 24.18
N VAL A 466 16.24 -4.78 24.11
CA VAL A 466 17.04 -3.60 24.48
C VAL A 466 17.30 -2.79 23.22
N SER A 467 16.81 -1.54 23.19
CA SER A 467 17.01 -0.59 22.09
C SER A 467 18.50 -0.30 21.88
N GLN A 468 19.05 -0.75 20.76
CA GLN A 468 20.42 -0.44 20.34
C GLN A 468 20.38 0.82 19.43
N SER A 469 21.27 1.78 19.67
CA SER A 469 21.30 3.08 18.97
C SER A 469 21.98 2.98 17.59
N ILE A 470 21.56 3.82 16.63
CA ILE A 470 22.19 3.95 15.29
C ILE A 470 23.70 4.22 15.34
N MET A 471 24.18 4.78 16.45
CA MET A 471 25.62 5.01 16.70
C MET A 471 26.45 3.72 16.73
N GLN A 472 25.82 2.56 16.89
CA GLN A 472 26.48 1.25 16.89
C GLN A 472 26.57 0.61 15.49
N ILE A 473 26.04 1.26 14.45
CA ILE A 473 26.12 0.76 13.07
C ILE A 473 27.55 0.88 12.55
N LYS A 474 28.10 -0.23 12.04
CA LYS A 474 29.38 -0.22 11.32
C LYS A 474 29.18 0.42 9.95
N SER A 475 29.61 1.67 9.82
CA SER A 475 29.55 2.44 8.58
C SER A 475 30.13 1.69 7.38
N ARG A 476 29.42 1.71 6.26
CA ARG A 476 29.84 1.18 4.96
C ARG A 476 30.68 2.18 4.16
N VAL A 477 30.84 3.39 4.68
CA VAL A 477 31.58 4.49 4.05
C VAL A 477 33.10 4.33 4.28
N PRO A 478 33.93 4.42 3.22
CA PRO A 478 35.39 4.33 3.33
C PRO A 478 35.99 5.40 4.25
N ASP A 479 37.16 5.10 4.86
CA ASP A 479 37.95 6.09 5.59
C ASP A 479 38.51 7.21 4.69
N SER A 480 38.63 6.94 3.38
CA SER A 480 39.12 7.90 2.39
C SER A 480 38.06 8.88 1.87
N VAL A 481 36.85 8.88 2.45
CA VAL A 481 35.79 9.79 1.99
C VAL A 481 36.13 11.24 2.37
N VAL A 482 35.92 12.16 1.43
CA VAL A 482 36.11 13.58 1.69
C VAL A 482 34.90 14.10 2.46
N VAL A 483 35.15 14.74 3.61
CA VAL A 483 34.09 15.37 4.41
C VAL A 483 33.90 16.82 3.94
N PRO A 484 32.72 17.20 3.42
CA PRO A 484 32.46 18.58 2.97
C PRO A 484 32.76 19.60 4.06
N SER A 485 33.32 20.77 3.73
CA SER A 485 33.70 21.80 4.73
C SER A 485 32.52 22.40 5.49
N ASN A 486 31.33 22.40 4.90
CA ASN A 486 30.09 22.87 5.50
C ASN A 486 29.33 21.80 6.29
N PHE A 487 29.89 20.60 6.50
CA PHE A 487 29.29 19.58 7.37
C PHE A 487 29.44 19.95 8.84
N ASP A 488 28.31 20.02 9.53
CA ASP A 488 28.19 20.30 10.98
C ASP A 488 26.98 19.58 11.60
N ILE A 489 26.73 19.84 12.89
CA ILE A 489 25.63 19.25 13.67
C ILE A 489 24.23 19.67 13.17
N SER A 490 24.12 20.77 12.43
CA SER A 490 22.84 21.34 11.97
C SER A 490 22.37 20.78 10.62
N VAL A 491 23.15 19.87 10.02
CA VAL A 491 22.91 19.35 8.66
C VAL A 491 21.52 18.75 8.44
N PHE A 492 20.89 18.24 9.49
CA PHE A 492 19.54 17.64 9.43
C PHE A 492 18.43 18.57 9.96
N ASP A 493 18.71 19.77 10.44
CA ASP A 493 17.77 20.62 11.18
C ASP A 493 16.51 20.95 10.38
N GLU A 494 16.68 21.34 9.11
CA GLU A 494 15.54 21.65 8.23
C GLU A 494 14.67 20.42 7.95
N ALA A 495 15.30 19.25 7.76
CA ALA A 495 14.59 18.00 7.55
C ALA A 495 13.89 17.53 8.84
N GLU A 496 14.56 17.59 9.98
CA GLU A 496 14.00 17.28 11.29
C GLU A 496 12.78 18.15 11.59
N LYS A 497 12.88 19.47 11.39
CA LYS A 497 11.77 20.41 11.59
C LYS A 497 10.59 20.09 10.65
N SER A 498 10.87 19.80 9.38
CA SER A 498 9.84 19.43 8.40
C SER A 498 9.12 18.14 8.81
N ILE A 499 9.85 17.10 9.23
CA ILE A 499 9.27 15.82 9.63
C ILE A 499 8.56 15.92 10.98
N LEU A 500 9.10 16.68 11.93
CA LEU A 500 8.44 16.94 13.22
C LEU A 500 7.08 17.61 13.01
N ALA A 501 7.01 18.62 12.13
CA ALA A 501 5.74 19.26 11.78
C ALA A 501 4.76 18.30 11.08
N LEU A 502 5.26 17.42 10.20
CA LEU A 502 4.45 16.40 9.54
C LEU A 502 3.86 15.40 10.54
N VAL A 503 4.67 14.86 11.44
CA VAL A 503 4.26 13.93 12.51
C VAL A 503 3.26 14.61 13.44
N PHE A 504 3.53 15.85 13.84
CA PHE A 504 2.65 16.61 14.73
C PHE A 504 1.25 16.85 14.12
N THR A 505 1.18 17.11 12.82
CA THR A 505 -0.10 17.43 12.15
C THR A 505 -0.86 16.21 11.66
N ASN A 506 -0.22 15.06 11.47
CA ASN A 506 -0.86 13.86 10.92
C ASN A 506 -0.86 12.66 11.88
N THR A 507 0.30 12.27 12.40
CA THR A 507 0.50 11.03 13.18
C THR A 507 0.11 11.21 14.64
N TRP A 508 0.63 12.26 15.27
CA TRP A 508 0.44 12.54 16.70
C TRP A 508 -1.04 12.59 17.11
N PRO A 509 -1.93 13.28 16.38
CA PRO A 509 -3.31 13.39 16.80
C PRO A 509 -4.04 12.05 16.75
N LYS A 510 -3.79 11.25 15.70
CA LYS A 510 -4.36 9.92 15.56
C LYS A 510 -3.84 8.95 16.63
N PHE A 511 -2.59 9.13 17.05
CA PHE A 511 -2.00 8.36 18.15
C PHE A 511 -2.72 8.66 19.47
N ILE A 512 -2.96 9.94 19.79
CA ILE A 512 -3.69 10.36 21.00
C ILE A 512 -5.14 9.89 20.97
N ASP A 513 -5.84 10.06 19.84
CA ASP A 513 -7.22 9.59 19.67
C ASP A 513 -7.29 8.06 19.86
N SER A 514 -6.39 7.30 19.21
CA SER A 514 -6.38 5.84 19.33
C SER A 514 -6.08 5.34 20.74
N SER A 515 -5.24 6.07 21.48
CA SER A 515 -4.89 5.74 22.87
C SER A 515 -6.07 6.05 23.81
N SER A 516 -6.85 7.09 23.50
CA SER A 516 -8.07 7.44 24.24
C SER A 516 -9.18 6.42 24.01
N ASP A 517 -9.31 5.92 22.78
CA ASP A 517 -10.28 4.88 22.42
C ASP A 517 -9.92 3.53 23.08
N ASP A 518 -8.65 3.12 23.07
CA ASP A 518 -8.19 1.88 23.72
C ASP A 518 -8.42 1.92 25.26
N LEU A 519 -8.36 3.11 25.89
CA LEU A 519 -8.71 3.33 27.31
C LEU A 519 -10.23 3.30 27.57
N SER A 520 -11.05 3.61 26.58
CA SER A 520 -12.52 3.61 26.70
C SER A 520 -13.16 2.22 26.56
N ILE A 521 -12.44 1.26 25.98
CA ILE A 521 -12.91 -0.12 25.75
C ILE A 521 -12.65 -1.03 26.99
N THR A 522 -11.95 -0.53 27.99
CA THR A 522 -11.83 -1.16 29.32
C THR A 522 -12.87 -0.60 30.31
N PHE A 523 -14.14 -0.95 30.12
CA PHE A 523 -15.17 -0.92 31.18
C PHE A 523 -16.13 -2.08 31.03
#